data_AF-A0A8K0D6X9-F1
#
_entry.id   AF-A0A8K0D6X9-F1
#
_cell.length_a   1.000
_cell.length_b   1.000
_cell.length_c   1.000
_cell.angle_alpha   90.00
_cell.angle_beta   90.00
_cell.angle_gamma   90.00
#
_symmetry.space_group_name_H-M   'P 1'
#
loop_
_entity.id
_entity.type
_entity.pdbx_description
1 polymer ?
#
loop_
_entity_poly.entity_id
_entity_poly.type
_entity_poly.pdbx_seq_one_letter_code
_entity_poly.pdbx_strand_id
1 'polypeptide(L)'
;YHHAIMPKPERQAHLKKQYFFECECEACVENWPLYQDLPFKQFDISVSEEEISELRSGNFEVASAILMNLQNTAKILEGLRPCKELADAQEILKQCYAIFGNKRLKF
;
A
#
# COMPACT_ATOMS: atom_id res chain seq x y z
N TYR A 1 9.35 -1.63 0.99
CA TYR A 1 9.58 -1.83 2.44
C TYR A 1 8.21 -1.86 3.11
N HIS A 2 7.89 -2.92 3.86
CA HIS A 2 6.51 -3.17 4.32
C HIS A 2 6.37 -2.95 5.82
N HIS A 3 5.91 -1.76 6.21
CA HIS A 3 5.72 -1.39 7.61
C HIS A 3 4.53 -2.10 8.30
N ALA A 4 3.65 -2.74 7.54
CA ALA A 4 2.46 -3.42 8.05
C ALA A 4 2.75 -4.80 8.68
N ILE A 5 3.91 -5.40 8.36
CA ILE A 5 4.36 -6.69 8.95
C ILE A 5 5.34 -6.49 10.12
N MET A 6 5.65 -5.24 10.46
CA MET A 6 6.62 -4.87 11.50
C MET A 6 5.89 -4.37 12.75
N PRO A 7 6.21 -4.89 13.95
CA PRO A 7 5.65 -4.38 15.21
C PRO A 7 5.87 -2.87 15.38
N LYS A 8 4.89 -2.18 15.97
CA LYS A 8 4.94 -0.72 16.21
C LYS A 8 6.24 -0.26 16.90
N PRO A 9 6.75 -0.91 17.97
CA PRO A 9 7.99 -0.47 18.62
C PRO A 9 9.20 -0.51 17.68
N GLU A 10 9.30 -1.58 16.90
CA GLU A 10 10.40 -1.79 15.96
C GLU A 10 10.33 -0.80 14.79
N ARG A 11 9.11 -0.56 14.27
CA ARG A 11 8.84 0.45 13.25
C ARG A 11 9.20 1.87 13.70
N GLN A 12 8.79 2.25 14.91
CA GLN A 12 9.11 3.57 15.48
C GLN A 12 10.61 3.74 15.68
N ALA A 13 11.29 2.74 16.24
CA ALA A 13 12.73 2.77 16.43
C ALA A 13 13.47 2.90 15.08
N HIS A 14 13.04 2.15 14.07
CA HIS A 14 13.62 2.21 12.72
C HIS A 14 13.41 3.59 12.07
N LEU A 15 12.18 4.11 12.06
CA LEU A 15 11.86 5.41 11.46
C LEU A 15 12.59 6.56 12.17
N LYS A 16 12.62 6.56 13.50
CA LYS A 16 13.34 7.56 14.29
C LYS A 16 14.84 7.53 14.03
N LYS A 17 15.42 6.33 13.89
CA LYS A 17 16.86 6.18 13.59
C LYS A 17 17.22 6.66 12.18
N GLN A 18 16.39 6.34 11.18
CA GLN A 18 16.72 6.63 9.78
C GLN A 18 16.31 8.03 9.33
N TYR A 19 15.17 8.51 9.82
CA TYR A 19 14.51 9.71 9.33
C TYR A 19 14.27 10.77 10.42
N PHE A 20 14.70 10.52 11.67
CA PHE A 20 14.67 11.47 12.78
C PHE A 20 13.29 12.04 13.13
N PHE A 21 12.22 11.25 12.94
CA PHE A 21 10.87 11.60 13.36
C PHE A 21 10.18 10.44 14.09
N GLU A 22 9.13 10.77 14.85
CA GLU A 22 8.20 9.79 15.44
C GLU A 22 6.94 9.73 14.58
N CYS A 23 6.53 8.51 14.20
CA CYS A 23 5.40 8.36 13.27
C CYS A 23 4.07 8.51 14.00
N GLU A 24 3.28 9.50 13.60
CA GLU A 24 1.97 9.83 14.18
C GLU A 24 0.81 9.46 13.24
N CYS A 25 1.01 8.54 12.28
CA CYS A 25 -0.10 8.07 11.46
C CYS A 25 -1.14 7.33 12.34
N GLU A 26 -2.37 7.28 11.86
CA GLU A 26 -3.50 6.61 12.55
C GLU A 26 -3.13 5.19 13.02
N ALA A 27 -2.49 4.40 12.15
CA ALA A 27 -2.03 3.06 12.50
C ALA A 27 -1.02 3.01 13.66
N CYS A 28 -0.19 4.04 13.82
CA CYS A 28 0.71 4.17 14.96
C CYS A 28 -0.02 4.68 16.21
N VAL A 29 -0.89 5.68 16.07
CA VAL A 29 -1.64 6.26 17.21
C VAL A 29 -2.55 5.21 17.84
N GLU A 30 -3.32 4.51 17.01
CA GLU A 30 -4.30 3.51 17.45
C GLU A 30 -3.71 2.10 17.66
N ASN A 31 -2.41 1.92 17.41
CA ASN A 31 -1.73 0.63 17.52
C ASN A 31 -2.43 -0.48 16.73
N TRP A 32 -2.64 -0.23 15.43
CA TRP A 32 -3.29 -1.19 14.54
C TRP A 32 -2.56 -2.56 14.54
N PRO A 33 -3.31 -3.66 14.32
CA PRO A 33 -2.72 -4.98 14.22
C PRO A 33 -1.77 -5.11 13.03
N LEU A 34 -0.94 -6.16 13.06
CA LEU A 34 -0.09 -6.51 11.93
C LEU A 34 -0.93 -7.00 10.76
N TYR A 35 -0.35 -6.98 9.56
CA TYR A 35 -1.03 -7.37 8.33
C TYR A 35 -1.72 -8.75 8.41
N GLN A 36 -1.07 -9.75 9.01
CA GLN A 36 -1.68 -11.08 9.18
C GLN A 36 -2.92 -11.11 10.09
N ASP A 37 -3.04 -10.12 10.98
CA ASP A 37 -4.08 -10.02 12.01
C ASP A 37 -5.13 -8.93 11.66
N LEU A 38 -5.01 -8.27 10.50
CA LEU A 38 -6.01 -7.32 10.01
C LEU A 38 -7.32 -8.05 9.69
N PRO A 39 -8.48 -7.43 9.99
CA PRO A 39 -9.76 -8.04 9.66
C PRO A 39 -9.95 -8.08 8.14
N PHE A 40 -10.48 -9.20 7.67
CA PHE A 40 -10.91 -9.39 6.29
C PHE A 40 -12.39 -8.98 6.17
N LYS A 41 -12.70 -8.09 5.24
CA LYS A 41 -14.03 -7.49 5.03
C LYS A 41 -14.73 -8.00 3.77
N GLN A 42 -14.12 -8.94 3.03
CA GLN A 42 -14.66 -9.54 1.80
C GLN A 42 -14.97 -8.50 0.71
N PHE A 43 -14.12 -7.47 0.60
CA PHE A 43 -14.24 -6.48 -0.46
C PHE A 43 -13.35 -6.89 -1.64
N ASP A 44 -13.89 -6.90 -2.86
CA ASP A 44 -13.09 -7.20 -4.04
C ASP A 44 -12.32 -5.95 -4.50
N ILE A 45 -10.99 -6.07 -4.61
CA ILE A 45 -10.12 -5.00 -5.12
C ILE A 45 -10.16 -4.96 -6.66
N SER A 46 -10.71 -5.99 -7.30
CA SER A 46 -10.84 -6.14 -8.75
C SER A 46 -9.50 -5.93 -9.47
N VAL A 47 -8.46 -6.60 -8.96
CA VAL A 47 -7.15 -6.73 -9.62
C VAL A 47 -6.81 -8.21 -9.72
N SER A 48 -6.54 -8.66 -10.93
CA SER A 48 -6.18 -10.05 -11.24
C SER A 48 -4.71 -10.36 -10.92
N GLU A 49 -4.39 -11.66 -10.79
CA GLU A 49 -3.02 -12.13 -10.59
C GLU A 49 -2.12 -11.78 -11.80
N GLU A 50 -2.69 -11.79 -13.01
CA GLU A 50 -2.00 -11.37 -14.23
C GLU A 50 -1.61 -9.89 -14.17
N GLU A 51 -2.53 -9.01 -13.75
CA GLU A 51 -2.24 -7.59 -13.57
C GLU A 51 -1.17 -7.37 -12.50
N ILE A 52 -1.21 -8.12 -11.39
CA ILE A 52 -0.17 -8.06 -10.35
C ILE A 52 1.20 -8.47 -10.92
N SER A 53 1.25 -9.52 -11.74
CA SER A 53 2.47 -9.95 -12.41
C SER A 53 3.03 -8.87 -13.35
N GLU A 54 2.16 -8.22 -14.13
CA GLU A 54 2.54 -7.12 -15.01
C GLU A 54 3.02 -5.88 -14.24
N LEU A 55 2.43 -5.57 -13.09
CA LEU A 55 2.94 -4.48 -12.23
C LEU A 55 4.34 -4.80 -11.67
N ARG A 56 4.64 -6.07 -11.38
CA ARG A 56 5.97 -6.49 -10.93
C ARG A 56 7.01 -6.39 -12.05
N SER A 57 6.60 -6.59 -13.31
CA SER A 57 7.49 -6.38 -14.47
C SER A 57 7.70 -4.90 -14.81
N GLY A 58 6.96 -3.99 -14.15
CA GLY A 58 7.05 -2.54 -14.36
C GLY A 58 6.24 -2.04 -15.54
N ASN A 59 5.21 -2.78 -15.97
CA ASN A 59 4.35 -2.42 -17.08
C ASN A 59 3.58 -1.12 -16.80
N PHE A 60 3.89 -0.07 -17.55
CA PHE A 60 3.32 1.27 -17.36
C PHE A 60 1.86 1.35 -17.79
N GLU A 61 1.51 0.66 -18.87
CA GLU A 61 0.19 0.63 -19.48
C GLU A 61 -0.81 -0.01 -18.53
N VAL A 62 -0.46 -1.17 -17.95
CA VAL A 62 -1.28 -1.84 -16.94
C VAL A 62 -1.42 -0.98 -15.69
N ALA A 63 -0.32 -0.43 -15.17
CA ALA A 63 -0.36 0.46 -14.01
C ALA A 63 -1.29 1.66 -14.22
N SER A 64 -1.28 2.25 -15.42
CA SER A 64 -2.14 3.37 -15.79
C SER A 64 -3.61 2.95 -15.92
N ALA A 65 -3.87 1.76 -16.48
CA ALA A 65 -5.23 1.26 -16.70
C ALA A 65 -5.98 0.98 -15.38
N ILE A 66 -5.30 0.36 -14.40
CA ILE A 66 -5.93 -0.04 -13.14
C ILE A 66 -5.98 1.07 -12.08
N LEU A 67 -5.15 2.13 -12.23
CA LEU A 67 -4.94 3.17 -11.22
C LEU A 67 -6.25 3.79 -10.72
N MET A 68 -7.12 4.20 -11.65
CA MET A 68 -8.34 4.91 -11.29
C MET A 68 -9.30 4.02 -10.50
N ASN A 69 -9.42 2.74 -10.89
CA ASN A 69 -10.23 1.78 -10.16
C ASN A 69 -9.69 1.57 -8.74
N LEU A 70 -8.39 1.30 -8.63
CA LEU A 70 -7.72 1.12 -7.33
C LEU A 70 -7.85 2.34 -6.41
N GLN A 71 -7.73 3.55 -6.94
CA GLN A 71 -7.91 4.78 -6.16
C GLN A 71 -9.34 4.91 -5.62
N ASN A 72 -10.34 4.57 -6.42
CA ASN A 72 -11.74 4.62 -5.99
C ASN A 72 -12.02 3.55 -4.94
N THR A 73 -11.53 2.33 -5.14
CA THR A 73 -11.63 1.23 -4.17
C THR A 73 -10.96 1.60 -2.85
N ALA A 74 -9.73 2.12 -2.89
CA ALA A 74 -9.02 2.55 -1.67
C ALA A 74 -9.82 3.62 -0.90
N LYS A 75 -10.39 4.62 -1.60
CA LYS A 75 -11.24 5.65 -0.97
C LYS A 75 -12.47 5.08 -0.26
N ILE A 76 -13.10 4.05 -0.83
CA ILE A 76 -14.23 3.36 -0.19
C ILE A 76 -13.75 2.61 1.06
N LEU A 77 -12.64 1.89 0.93
CA LEU A 77 -12.05 1.08 1.99
C LEU A 77 -11.49 1.91 3.16
N GLU A 78 -11.12 3.17 2.96
CA GLU A 78 -10.75 4.10 4.05
C GLU A 78 -11.87 4.21 5.11
N GLY A 79 -13.14 4.09 4.73
CA GLY A 79 -14.26 4.08 5.68
C GLY A 79 -14.39 2.79 6.50
N LEU A 80 -13.65 1.74 6.14
CA LEU A 80 -13.70 0.39 6.74
C LEU A 80 -12.41 0.02 7.47
N ARG A 81 -11.45 0.96 7.57
CA ARG A 81 -10.15 0.74 8.19
C ARG A 81 -10.27 0.44 9.70
N PRO A 82 -9.33 -0.32 10.28
CA PRO A 82 -8.28 -1.07 9.59
C PRO A 82 -8.84 -2.33 8.92
N CYS A 83 -8.44 -2.63 7.68
CA CYS A 83 -8.79 -3.88 7.00
C CYS A 83 -7.68 -4.33 6.04
N LYS A 84 -7.68 -5.63 5.73
CA LYS A 84 -6.64 -6.26 4.90
C LYS A 84 -6.68 -5.75 3.45
N GLU A 85 -7.88 -5.58 2.93
CA GLU A 85 -8.12 -5.13 1.57
C GLU A 85 -7.61 -3.69 1.34
N LEU A 86 -7.75 -2.81 2.33
CA LEU A 86 -7.18 -1.47 2.25
C LEU A 86 -5.66 -1.53 2.20
N ALA A 87 -5.05 -2.37 3.04
CA ALA A 87 -3.60 -2.53 3.05
C ALA A 87 -3.09 -3.06 1.70
N ASP A 88 -3.77 -4.04 1.12
CA ASP A 88 -3.45 -4.59 -0.21
C ASP A 88 -3.59 -3.51 -1.30
N ALA A 89 -4.72 -2.79 -1.33
CA ALA A 89 -4.94 -1.70 -2.28
C ALA A 89 -3.86 -0.61 -2.17
N GLN A 90 -3.46 -0.25 -0.94
CA GLN A 90 -2.38 0.72 -0.70
C GLN A 90 -1.03 0.23 -1.23
N GLU A 91 -0.69 -1.05 -1.07
CA GLU A 91 0.57 -1.62 -1.59
C GLU A 91 0.57 -1.66 -3.13
N ILE A 92 -0.55 -2.04 -3.76
CA ILE A 92 -0.68 -2.03 -5.22
C ILE A 92 -0.57 -0.59 -5.76
N LEU A 93 -1.22 0.39 -5.11
CA LEU A 93 -1.10 1.80 -5.47
C LEU A 93 0.34 2.31 -5.37
N LYS A 94 1.07 1.95 -4.31
CA LYS A 94 2.50 2.29 -4.18
C LYS A 94 3.31 1.74 -5.35
N GLN A 95 3.03 0.53 -5.79
CA GLN A 95 3.70 -0.07 -6.95
C GLN A 95 3.39 0.71 -8.24
N CYS A 96 2.13 1.08 -8.49
CA CYS A 96 1.76 1.93 -9.63
C CYS A 96 2.53 3.27 -9.61
N TYR A 97 2.54 3.95 -8.46
CA TYR A 97 3.26 5.22 -8.33
C TYR A 97 4.77 5.09 -8.45
N ALA A 98 5.35 3.98 -7.99
CA ALA A 98 6.77 3.69 -8.20
C ALA A 98 7.09 3.54 -9.70
N ILE A 99 6.24 2.84 -10.47
CA ILE A 99 6.40 2.72 -11.93
C ILE A 99 6.33 4.11 -12.59
N PHE A 100 5.38 4.95 -12.18
CA PHE A 100 5.24 6.30 -12.75
C PHE A 100 6.40 7.22 -12.39
N GLY A 101 6.90 7.15 -11.16
CA GLY A 101 8.05 7.93 -10.69
C GLY A 101 9.37 7.48 -11.34
N ASN A 102 9.46 6.24 -11.78
CA ASN A 102 10.65 5.66 -12.42
C ASN A 102 10.73 5.91 -13.94
N LYS A 103 9.96 6.86 -14.50
CA LYS A 103 10.16 7.31 -15.88
C LYS A 103 11.55 7.93 -16.03
N ARG A 104 12.51 7.14 -16.53
CA ARG A 104 13.75 7.67 -17.10
C ARG A 104 13.36 8.54 -18.28
N LEU A 105 13.55 9.85 -18.16
CA LEU A 105 13.54 10.75 -19.32
C LEU A 105 14.59 10.19 -20.29
N LYS A 106 14.13 9.66 -21.43
CA LYS A 106 15.02 9.34 -22.53
C LYS A 106 15.44 10.69 -23.12
N PHE A 107 16.65 11.13 -22.79
CA PHE A 107 17.33 12.25 -23.45
C PHE A 107 17.85 11.81 -24.81
#